data_AF-A0A2E8E6T1-F1
#
_entry.id   AF-A0A2E8E6T1-F1
#
_cell.length_a   1.000
_cell.length_b   1.000
_cell.length_c   1.000
_cell.angle_alpha   90.00
_cell.angle_beta   90.00
_cell.angle_gamma   90.00
#
_symmetry.space_group_name_H-M   'P 1'
#
loop_
_entity.id
_entity.type
_entity.pdbx_description
1 polymer ?
#
loop_
_entity_poly.entity_id
_entity_poly.type
_entity_poly.pdbx_seq_one_letter_code
_entity_poly.pdbx_strand_id
1 'polypeptide(L)'
;MNIRGWIRLGLAGCAVALVIVNWAIRRVPTRTALTDMQVVAVDAVPDAAAEAPGGSTEPSLVNDGWYVRNMATAHGAFVIEVEAEDPAQTEMIAHALIEPIQADYDEILVYVNKVGDESDLPARRMQWTPGGGYVEITYDQPSPDR
;
A
#
# COMPACT_ATOMS: atom_id res chain seq x y z
N MET A 1 -44.08 -24.73 -22.26
CA MET A 1 -43.93 -23.67 -21.23
C MET A 1 -42.56 -23.88 -20.59
N ASN A 2 -41.57 -23.03 -20.90
CA ASN A 2 -40.14 -23.33 -20.74
C ASN A 2 -39.57 -22.86 -19.39
N ILE A 3 -39.05 -23.80 -18.59
CA ILE A 3 -38.52 -23.63 -17.22
C ILE A 3 -37.14 -22.94 -17.16
N ARG A 4 -36.51 -22.67 -18.32
CA ARG A 4 -35.14 -22.11 -18.42
C ARG A 4 -35.02 -20.59 -18.13
N GLY A 5 -36.12 -19.87 -17.95
CA GLY A 5 -36.13 -18.41 -17.80
C GLY A 5 -35.96 -17.88 -16.37
N TRP A 6 -36.25 -18.67 -15.33
CA TRP A 6 -36.35 -18.15 -13.95
C TRP A 6 -35.04 -18.12 -13.16
N ILE A 7 -34.06 -18.97 -13.53
CA ILE A 7 -32.78 -19.05 -12.78
C ILE A 7 -31.91 -17.80 -13.03
N ARG A 8 -32.05 -17.14 -14.18
CA ARG A 8 -31.27 -15.93 -14.51
C ARG A 8 -31.76 -14.66 -13.81
N LEU A 9 -33.02 -14.61 -13.38
CA LEU A 9 -33.54 -13.46 -12.63
C LEU A 9 -33.16 -13.50 -11.14
N GLY A 10 -33.07 -14.69 -10.55
CA GLY A 10 -32.69 -14.85 -9.13
C GLY A 10 -31.23 -14.46 -8.83
N LEU A 11 -30.33 -14.72 -9.77
CA LEU A 11 -28.88 -14.48 -9.59
C LEU A 11 -28.50 -13.01 -9.75
N ALA A 12 -29.19 -12.28 -10.64
CA ALA A 12 -29.01 -10.84 -10.80
C ALA A 12 -29.45 -10.06 -9.55
N GLY A 13 -30.54 -10.47 -8.90
CA GLY A 13 -30.97 -9.89 -7.62
C GLY A 13 -29.97 -10.13 -6.49
N CYS A 14 -29.33 -11.30 -6.45
CA CYS A 14 -28.35 -11.65 -5.43
C CYS A 14 -27.06 -10.82 -5.56
N ALA A 15 -26.58 -10.60 -6.79
CA ALA A 15 -25.40 -9.76 -7.03
C ALA A 15 -25.64 -8.29 -6.60
N VAL A 16 -26.81 -7.73 -6.89
CA VAL A 16 -27.16 -6.35 -6.47
C VAL A 16 -27.30 -6.26 -4.95
N ALA A 17 -27.90 -7.27 -4.30
CA ALA A 17 -28.00 -7.31 -2.84
C ALA A 17 -26.61 -7.39 -2.17
N LEU A 18 -25.69 -8.21 -2.71
CA LEU A 18 -24.33 -8.32 -2.20
C LEU A 18 -23.52 -7.03 -2.39
N VAL A 19 -23.71 -6.31 -3.51
CA VAL A 19 -23.07 -5.01 -3.73
C VAL A 19 -23.58 -3.97 -2.73
N ILE A 20 -24.88 -3.92 -2.46
CA ILE A 20 -25.46 -2.99 -1.47
C ILE A 20 -24.97 -3.31 -0.06
N VAL A 21 -24.93 -4.59 0.31
CA VAL A 21 -24.44 -5.04 1.64
C VAL A 21 -22.94 -4.76 1.80
N ASN A 22 -22.11 -5.08 0.80
CA ASN A 22 -20.67 -4.82 0.83
C ASN A 22 -20.39 -3.31 0.94
N TRP A 23 -21.16 -2.48 0.22
CA TRP A 23 -21.06 -1.03 0.30
C TRP A 23 -21.52 -0.48 1.67
N ALA A 24 -22.55 -1.06 2.29
CA ALA A 24 -23.00 -0.67 3.63
C ALA A 24 -22.00 -1.06 4.73
N ILE A 25 -21.36 -2.23 4.64
CA ILE A 25 -20.33 -2.68 5.58
C ILE A 25 -19.07 -1.80 5.48
N ARG A 26 -18.66 -1.44 4.25
CA ARG A 26 -17.52 -0.53 4.01
C ARG A 26 -17.76 0.91 4.47
N ARG A 27 -19.01 1.30 4.75
CA ARG A 27 -19.37 2.65 5.17
C ARG A 27 -19.49 2.85 6.67
N VAL A 28 -19.29 1.83 7.50
CA VAL A 28 -19.22 2.06 8.95
C VAL A 28 -17.87 2.71 9.24
N PRO A 29 -17.82 4.01 9.60
CA PRO A 29 -16.59 4.58 10.11
C PRO A 29 -16.43 4.00 11.51
N THR A 30 -15.37 3.24 11.74
CA THR A 30 -14.98 2.81 13.09
C THR A 30 -14.54 4.05 13.87
N ARG A 31 -15.51 4.83 14.34
CA ARG A 31 -15.30 5.94 15.26
C ARG A 31 -15.30 5.42 16.68
N THR A 32 -14.30 4.61 17.04
CA THR A 32 -13.96 4.32 18.44
C THR A 32 -12.62 3.59 18.52
N ALA A 33 -11.53 4.36 18.48
CA ALA A 33 -10.26 4.03 19.14
C ALA A 33 -9.43 5.32 19.21
N LEU A 34 -9.92 6.28 19.99
CA LEU A 34 -9.14 7.45 20.39
C LEU A 34 -9.18 7.50 21.90
N THR A 35 -8.42 6.63 22.54
CA THR A 35 -7.94 6.83 23.90
C THR A 35 -6.61 6.10 24.05
N ASP A 36 -5.60 6.89 24.42
CA ASP A 36 -4.30 6.50 24.97
C ASP A 36 -3.11 6.27 24.02
N MET A 37 -2.74 7.34 23.30
CA MET A 37 -1.33 7.70 23.16
C MET A 37 -1.13 9.11 23.72
N GLN A 38 -0.86 9.20 25.02
CA GLN A 38 -0.33 10.42 25.62
C GLN A 38 1.08 10.68 25.09
N VAL A 39 1.19 11.69 24.23
CA VAL A 39 2.46 12.35 23.93
C VAL A 39 2.84 13.13 25.18
N VAL A 40 3.91 12.70 25.86
CA VAL A 40 4.53 13.48 26.93
C VAL A 40 5.08 14.75 26.29
N ALA A 41 4.38 15.87 26.48
CA ALA A 41 4.87 17.19 26.11
C ALA A 41 6.08 17.50 26.98
N VAL A 42 7.27 17.51 26.37
CA VAL A 42 8.45 18.11 27.00
C VAL A 42 8.34 19.62 26.79
N ASP A 43 8.16 20.35 27.89
CA ASP A 43 8.13 21.82 27.89
C ASP A 43 9.47 22.36 27.36
N ALA A 44 9.41 23.06 26.23
CA ALA A 44 10.50 23.90 25.75
C ALA A 44 9.93 25.23 25.21
N VAL A 45 10.02 26.24 26.10
CA VAL A 45 10.17 27.70 25.94
C VAL A 45 9.83 28.34 24.57
N PRO A 46 8.97 29.38 24.53
CA PRO A 46 8.62 30.08 23.30
C PRO A 46 9.62 31.18 22.96
N ASP A 47 10.11 31.22 21.71
CA ASP A 47 10.50 32.48 21.08
C ASP A 47 10.08 32.49 19.61
N ALA A 48 9.61 33.65 19.18
CA ALA A 48 8.86 33.90 17.97
C ALA A 48 9.73 33.99 16.71
N ALA A 49 9.21 33.52 15.56
CA ALA A 49 9.09 34.32 14.32
C ALA A 49 8.71 33.48 13.09
N ALA A 50 7.76 34.02 12.33
CA ALA A 50 7.67 34.03 10.87
C ALA A 50 7.25 32.76 10.08
N GLU A 51 6.00 32.83 9.60
CA GLU A 51 5.51 32.58 8.23
C GLU A 51 5.64 31.18 7.59
N ALA A 52 4.46 30.58 7.33
CA ALA A 52 4.24 29.39 6.50
C ALA A 52 4.38 29.72 4.98
N PRO A 53 4.60 28.76 4.04
CA PRO A 53 3.53 27.81 3.69
C PRO A 53 3.97 26.41 3.16
N GLY A 54 3.12 25.39 3.37
CA GLY A 54 2.85 24.43 2.30
C GLY A 54 3.70 23.16 2.18
N GLY A 55 4.34 22.67 3.24
CA GLY A 55 4.82 21.28 3.23
C GLY A 55 3.64 20.33 3.39
N SER A 56 3.20 19.68 2.31
CA SER A 56 2.46 18.43 2.45
C SER A 56 3.36 17.51 3.26
N THR A 57 3.08 17.34 4.55
CA THR A 57 3.64 16.26 5.35
C THR A 57 3.09 14.97 4.76
N GLU A 58 3.68 14.52 3.64
CA GLU A 58 3.56 13.12 3.25
C GLU A 58 3.99 12.31 4.48
N PRO A 59 3.15 11.37 4.95
CA PRO A 59 3.51 10.56 6.10
C PRO A 59 4.80 9.82 5.75
N SER A 60 5.90 10.27 6.36
CA SER A 60 7.20 9.65 6.24
C SER A 60 7.15 8.34 7.02
N LEU A 61 6.87 7.24 6.32
CA LEU A 61 6.91 5.88 6.85
C LEU A 61 8.37 5.41 6.87
N VAL A 62 9.18 6.02 7.75
CA VAL A 62 10.59 5.66 7.93
C VAL A 62 10.68 4.58 9.00
N ASN A 63 11.27 3.46 8.62
CA ASN A 63 11.83 2.47 9.53
C ASN A 63 13.37 2.61 9.46
N ASP A 64 14.10 2.16 10.47
CA ASP A 64 15.55 2.35 10.61
C ASP A 64 16.40 1.77 9.45
N GLY A 65 15.81 1.07 8.47
CA GLY A 65 16.50 0.50 7.30
C GLY A 65 15.87 0.75 5.92
N TRP A 66 14.72 1.43 5.84
CA TRP A 66 14.06 1.72 4.56
C TRP A 66 13.04 2.87 4.65
N TYR A 67 12.75 3.51 3.51
CA TYR A 67 11.74 4.56 3.40
C TYR A 67 10.98 4.49 2.06
N VAL A 68 9.70 4.90 2.08
CA VAL A 68 8.89 5.03 0.86
C VAL A 68 9.30 6.29 0.10
N ARG A 69 9.65 6.15 -1.18
CA ARG A 69 10.02 7.28 -2.05
C ARG A 69 8.86 7.77 -2.93
N ASN A 70 7.93 6.89 -3.29
CA ASN A 70 6.83 7.21 -4.19
C ASN A 70 5.66 6.23 -3.99
N MET A 71 4.44 6.71 -4.23
CA MET A 71 3.23 5.91 -4.27
C MET A 71 2.33 6.32 -5.43
N ALA A 72 1.80 5.35 -6.16
CA ALA A 72 0.89 5.60 -7.27
C ALA A 72 -0.24 4.57 -7.32
N THR A 73 -1.36 4.93 -7.94
CA THR A 73 -2.46 4.00 -8.21
C THR A 73 -2.75 4.02 -9.70
N ALA A 74 -2.79 2.85 -10.33
CA ALA A 74 -3.14 2.72 -11.74
C ALA A 74 -3.89 1.41 -11.99
N HIS A 75 -5.03 1.49 -12.69
CA HIS A 75 -5.77 0.31 -13.17
C HIS A 75 -6.11 -0.75 -12.10
N GLY A 76 -6.37 -0.35 -10.85
CA GLY A 76 -6.70 -1.26 -9.74
C GLY A 76 -5.48 -1.80 -8.99
N ALA A 77 -4.27 -1.47 -9.45
CA ALA A 77 -3.02 -1.75 -8.77
C ALA A 77 -2.56 -0.55 -7.93
N PHE A 78 -2.02 -0.83 -6.74
CA PHE A 78 -1.26 0.13 -5.95
C PHE A 78 0.24 -0.13 -6.11
N VAL A 79 1.00 0.93 -6.39
CA VAL A 79 2.44 0.85 -6.59
C VAL A 79 3.12 1.63 -5.47
N ILE A 80 4.04 0.97 -4.78
CA ILE A 80 4.87 1.56 -3.73
C ILE A 80 6.32 1.39 -4.15
N GLU A 81 7.06 2.48 -4.16
CA GLU A 81 8.49 2.47 -4.40
C GLU A 81 9.21 2.78 -3.09
N VAL A 82 10.20 1.96 -2.77
CA VAL A 82 10.95 1.98 -1.52
C VAL A 82 12.43 2.10 -1.84
N GLU A 83 13.14 2.84 -1.01
CA GLU A 83 14.59 2.75 -0.91
C GLU A 83 14.97 2.05 0.39
N ALA A 84 15.83 1.04 0.29
CA ALA A 84 16.28 0.24 1.41
C ALA A 84 17.81 0.11 1.41
N GLU A 85 18.41 0.08 2.60
CA GLU A 85 19.83 -0.21 2.74
C GLU A 85 20.16 -1.64 2.30
N ASP A 86 19.26 -2.58 2.62
CA ASP A 86 19.35 -3.99 2.27
C ASP A 86 18.11 -4.46 1.47
N PRO A 87 18.19 -4.53 0.14
CA PRO A 87 17.11 -5.03 -0.70
C PRO A 87 16.72 -6.49 -0.44
N ALA A 88 17.55 -7.29 0.26
CA ALA A 88 17.17 -8.66 0.62
C ALA A 88 15.99 -8.70 1.61
N GLN A 89 15.68 -7.58 2.26
CA GLN A 89 14.54 -7.42 3.17
C GLN A 89 13.19 -7.23 2.44
N THR A 90 13.14 -7.42 1.13
CA THR A 90 11.96 -7.17 0.29
C THR A 90 10.69 -7.84 0.83
N GLU A 91 10.77 -9.10 1.29
CA GLU A 91 9.60 -9.80 1.86
C GLU A 91 9.07 -9.11 3.12
N MET A 92 9.95 -8.78 4.07
CA MET A 92 9.58 -8.07 5.30
C MET A 92 8.97 -6.69 5.00
N ILE A 93 9.61 -5.92 4.12
CA ILE A 93 9.14 -4.61 3.69
C ILE A 93 7.75 -4.74 3.05
N ALA A 94 7.57 -5.72 2.18
CA ALA A 94 6.31 -5.95 1.49
C ALA A 94 5.18 -6.29 2.47
N HIS A 95 5.41 -7.20 3.43
CA HIS A 95 4.41 -7.51 4.46
C HIS A 95 4.00 -6.27 5.26
N ALA A 96 4.97 -5.48 5.73
CA ALA A 96 4.70 -4.27 6.49
C ALA A 96 3.87 -3.23 5.73
N LEU A 97 4.09 -3.11 4.42
CA LEU A 97 3.39 -2.15 3.57
C LEU A 97 2.05 -2.65 3.05
N ILE A 98 1.93 -3.94 2.74
CA ILE A 98 0.76 -4.52 2.06
C ILE A 98 -0.32 -4.92 3.05
N GLU A 99 0.02 -5.60 4.16
CA GLU A 99 -0.99 -6.14 5.09
C GLU A 99 -2.03 -5.11 5.56
N PRO A 100 -1.68 -3.84 5.85
CA PRO A 100 -2.65 -2.84 6.28
C PRO A 100 -3.65 -2.43 5.20
N ILE A 101 -3.33 -2.59 3.91
CA ILE A 101 -4.08 -2.03 2.78
C ILE A 101 -4.55 -3.08 1.77
N GLN A 102 -4.15 -4.35 1.94
CA GLN A 102 -4.37 -5.41 0.95
C GLN A 102 -5.85 -5.65 0.59
N ALA A 103 -6.78 -5.31 1.48
CA ALA A 103 -8.21 -5.47 1.24
C ALA A 103 -8.80 -4.46 0.23
N ASP A 104 -8.05 -3.40 -0.10
CA ASP A 104 -8.53 -2.28 -0.92
C ASP A 104 -8.06 -2.32 -2.37
N TYR A 105 -7.15 -3.23 -2.72
CA TYR A 105 -6.53 -3.31 -4.04
C TYR A 105 -6.59 -4.72 -4.62
N ASP A 106 -6.76 -4.80 -5.95
CA ASP A 106 -6.73 -6.08 -6.67
C ASP A 106 -5.29 -6.59 -6.88
N GLU A 107 -4.33 -5.67 -6.81
CA GLU A 107 -2.89 -5.91 -6.94
C GLU A 107 -2.10 -4.84 -6.19
N ILE A 108 -1.00 -5.24 -5.54
CA ILE A 108 -0.05 -4.29 -4.95
C ILE A 108 1.37 -4.66 -5.40
N LEU A 109 2.11 -3.67 -5.88
CA LEU A 109 3.49 -3.80 -6.34
C LEU A 109 4.39 -2.99 -5.41
N VAL A 110 5.41 -3.66 -4.84
CA VAL A 110 6.45 -3.02 -4.04
C VAL A 110 7.77 -3.13 -4.79
N TYR A 111 8.30 -1.99 -5.21
CA TYR A 111 9.59 -1.88 -5.87
C TYR A 111 10.64 -1.45 -4.85
N VAL A 112 11.66 -2.28 -4.64
CA VAL A 112 12.73 -2.01 -3.67
C VAL A 112 14.00 -1.65 -4.43
N ASN A 113 14.41 -0.40 -4.25
CA ASN A 113 15.65 0.17 -4.76
C ASN A 113 16.70 0.16 -3.65
N LYS A 114 17.98 0.06 -4.01
CA LYS A 114 19.07 0.14 -3.04
C LYS A 114 19.44 1.60 -2.81
N VAL A 115 19.61 2.00 -1.56
CA VAL A 115 20.09 3.35 -1.21
C VAL A 115 21.44 3.62 -1.89
N GLY A 116 21.54 4.77 -2.56
CA GLY A 116 22.75 5.20 -3.27
C GLY A 116 23.04 4.46 -4.58
N ASP A 117 22.12 3.63 -5.07
CA ASP A 117 22.16 3.06 -6.41
C ASP A 117 21.45 3.99 -7.41
N GLU A 118 22.15 4.37 -8.48
CA GLU A 118 21.62 5.25 -9.54
C GLU A 118 20.90 4.45 -10.65
N SER A 119 20.77 3.13 -10.50
CA SER A 119 20.02 2.29 -11.42
C SER A 119 18.55 2.72 -11.53
N ASP A 120 18.06 2.90 -12.76
CA ASP A 120 16.64 3.11 -13.05
C ASP A 120 15.79 1.84 -12.77
N LEU A 121 16.44 0.68 -12.64
CA LEU A 121 15.80 -0.58 -12.33
C LEU A 121 15.85 -0.90 -10.83
N PRO A 122 14.74 -1.37 -10.26
CA PRO A 122 14.69 -1.80 -8.87
C PRO A 122 15.54 -3.06 -8.67
N ALA A 123 16.16 -3.16 -7.51
CA ALA A 123 16.95 -4.34 -7.14
C ALA A 123 16.06 -5.58 -6.93
N ARG A 124 14.84 -5.36 -6.44
CA ARG A 124 13.81 -6.38 -6.18
C ARG A 124 12.42 -5.82 -6.40
N ARG A 125 11.47 -6.69 -6.76
CA ARG A 125 10.04 -6.38 -6.77
C ARG A 125 9.26 -7.45 -6.04
N MET A 126 8.38 -7.06 -5.14
CA MET A 126 7.34 -7.93 -4.63
C MET A 126 6.01 -7.57 -5.29
N GLN A 127 5.28 -8.59 -5.74
CA GLN A 127 3.92 -8.48 -6.21
C GLN A 127 3.00 -9.23 -5.26
N TRP A 128 1.90 -8.60 -4.86
CA TRP A 128 0.83 -9.24 -4.11
C TRP A 128 -0.48 -9.21 -4.90
N THR A 129 -1.20 -10.33 -4.89
CA THR A 129 -2.59 -10.43 -5.37
C THR A 129 -3.42 -11.30 -4.43
N PRO A 130 -4.75 -11.10 -4.34
CA PRO A 130 -5.61 -11.90 -3.46
C PRO A 130 -5.54 -13.42 -3.70
N GLY A 131 -5.36 -13.84 -4.96
CA GLY A 131 -5.29 -15.25 -5.33
C GLY A 131 -3.87 -15.83 -5.38
N GLY A 132 -2.86 -14.98 -5.55
CA GLY A 132 -1.46 -15.39 -5.72
C GLY A 132 -0.60 -15.23 -4.48
N GLY A 133 -1.04 -14.44 -3.48
CA GLY A 133 -0.21 -14.06 -2.35
C GLY A 133 1.00 -13.25 -2.80
N TYR A 134 2.10 -13.37 -2.07
CA TYR A 134 3.36 -12.64 -2.31
C TYR A 134 4.24 -13.41 -3.31
N VAL A 135 4.68 -12.74 -4.37
CA VAL A 135 5.57 -13.27 -5.40
C VAL A 135 6.73 -12.29 -5.63
N GLU A 136 7.95 -12.73 -5.35
CA GLU A 136 9.15 -11.95 -5.60
C GLU A 136 9.64 -12.12 -7.04
N ILE A 137 10.06 -11.01 -7.65
CA ILE A 137 10.60 -10.94 -9.00
C ILE A 137 11.94 -10.21 -8.93
N THR A 138 12.96 -10.90 -9.40
CA THR A 138 14.33 -10.40 -9.50
C THR A 138 14.62 -9.92 -10.90
N TYR A 139 15.27 -8.76 -10.99
CA TYR A 139 15.81 -8.25 -12.24
C TYR A 139 17.30 -8.58 -12.26
N ASP A 140 17.68 -9.62 -13.00
CA ASP A 140 19.09 -9.87 -13.27
C ASP A 140 19.63 -8.68 -14.07
N GLN A 141 20.56 -7.92 -13.49
CA GLN A 141 21.28 -6.87 -14.19
C GLN A 141 22.15 -7.53 -15.27
N PRO A 142 22.05 -7.15 -16.55
CA PRO A 142 23.00 -7.62 -17.54
C PRO A 142 24.41 -7.21 -17.09
N SER A 143 25.30 -8.20 -16.92
CA SER A 143 26.72 -7.92 -16.69
C SER A 143 27.22 -7.05 -17.84
N PRO A 144 27.90 -5.90 -17.58
CA PRO A 144 28.55 -5.18 -18.66
C PRO A 144 29.63 -6.11 -19.23
N ASP A 145 29.46 -6.48 -20.52
CA ASP A 145 30.47 -7.21 -21.29
C ASP A 145 31.83 -6.52 -21.09
N ARG A 146 32.80 -7.27 -20.56
CA ARG A 146 34.15 -6.81 -20.28
C ARG A 146 35.11 -7.24 -21.38
#